data_AF-A0A973H064-F1
#
_entry.id   AF-A0A973H064-F1
#
_cell.length_a   1.000
_cell.length_b   1.000
_cell.length_c   1.000
_cell.angle_alpha   90.00
_cell.angle_beta   90.00
_cell.angle_gamma   90.00
#
_symmetry.space_group_name_H-M   'P 1'
#
loop_
_entity.id
_entity.type
_entity.pdbx_description
1 polymer ?
#
loop_
_entity_poly.entity_id
_entity_poly.type
_entity_poly.pdbx_seq_one_letter_code
_entity_poly.pdbx_strand_id
1 'polypeptide(L)'
;MGILLDLLALPLTGPINGTIWIAEKLQEQAENEIYDEGKVRAKLMEMEMLLDLGDISEEEYLAAEDELLERLKDIRAYKAARAAE
;
A
#
# COMPACT_ATOMS: atom_id res chain seq x y z
N MET A 1 -40.69 13.86 0.47
CA MET A 1 -40.56 13.79 1.95
C MET A 1 -39.30 12.97 2.23
N GLY A 2 -38.15 13.48 2.63
CA GLY A 2 -37.69 14.85 2.83
C GLY A 2 -36.17 14.79 3.02
N ILE A 3 -35.41 15.15 1.98
CA ILE A 3 -33.94 15.27 2.00
C ILE A 3 -33.41 16.16 3.16
N LEU A 4 -34.28 17.01 3.68
CA LEU A 4 -33.98 17.89 4.82
C LEU A 4 -34.04 17.17 6.17
N LEU A 5 -34.84 16.09 6.31
CA LEU A 5 -34.86 15.25 7.51
C LEU A 5 -33.64 14.32 7.55
N ASP A 6 -33.19 13.81 6.41
CA ASP A 6 -31.98 12.98 6.31
C ASP A 6 -30.71 13.78 6.66
N LEU A 7 -30.67 15.08 6.34
CA LEU A 7 -29.59 15.98 6.75
C LEU A 7 -29.58 16.25 8.27
N LEU A 8 -30.72 16.18 8.94
CA LEU A 8 -30.84 16.39 10.39
C LEU A 8 -30.52 15.12 11.20
N ALA A 9 -30.58 13.94 10.57
CA ALA A 9 -30.19 12.66 11.16
C ALA A 9 -28.69 12.33 11.01
N LEU A 10 -27.95 13.07 10.17
CA LEU A 10 -26.50 12.93 9.97
C LEU A 10 -25.64 12.86 11.24
N PRO A 11 -25.87 13.64 12.32
CA PRO A 11 -25.04 13.51 13.52
C PRO A 11 -25.23 12.18 14.26
N LEU A 12 -26.32 11.44 14.00
CA LEU A 12 -26.55 10.10 14.57
C LEU A 12 -26.20 8.95 13.61
N THR A 13 -26.40 9.08 12.29
CA THR A 13 -26.16 7.99 11.32
C THR A 13 -24.86 8.12 10.51
N GLY A 14 -24.23 9.30 10.50
CA GLY A 14 -22.94 9.54 9.86
C GLY A 14 -21.76 8.72 10.41
N PRO A 15 -21.62 8.48 11.73
CA PRO A 15 -20.45 7.75 12.24
C PRO A 15 -20.47 6.26 11.91
N ILE A 16 -21.64 5.61 11.84
CA ILE A 16 -21.74 4.15 11.67
C ILE A 16 -21.46 3.74 10.21
N ASN A 17 -21.96 4.51 9.24
CA ASN A 17 -21.67 4.26 7.83
C ASN A 17 -20.26 4.74 7.44
N GLY A 18 -19.73 5.75 8.15
CA GLY A 18 -18.37 6.25 7.95
C GLY A 18 -17.29 5.26 8.41
N THR A 19 -17.46 4.59 9.55
CA THR A 19 -16.46 3.63 10.05
C THR A 19 -16.42 2.34 9.25
N ILE A 20 -17.55 1.85 8.74
CA ILE A 20 -17.61 0.68 7.86
C ILE A 20 -16.93 1.01 6.52
N TRP A 21 -17.20 2.17 5.92
CA TRP A 21 -16.54 2.62 4.69
C TRP A 21 -15.02 2.84 4.86
N ILE A 22 -14.58 3.39 6.01
CA ILE A 22 -13.15 3.54 6.33
C ILE A 22 -12.50 2.18 6.61
N ALA A 23 -13.19 1.26 7.28
CA ALA A 23 -12.68 -0.09 7.55
C ALA A 23 -12.57 -0.91 6.25
N GLU A 24 -13.53 -0.79 5.33
CA GLU A 24 -13.49 -1.39 3.99
C GLU A 24 -12.36 -0.78 3.15
N LYS A 25 -12.18 0.55 3.17
CA LYS A 25 -11.05 1.20 2.49
C LYS A 25 -9.70 0.86 3.11
N LEU A 26 -9.65 0.70 4.44
CA LEU A 26 -8.46 0.24 5.14
C LEU A 26 -8.15 -1.23 4.84
N GLN A 27 -9.18 -2.06 4.64
CA GLN A 27 -9.02 -3.46 4.22
C GLN A 27 -8.54 -3.58 2.77
N GLU A 28 -9.07 -2.76 1.85
CA GLU A 28 -8.51 -2.59 0.50
C GLU A 28 -7.07 -2.07 0.52
N GLN A 29 -6.73 -1.17 1.45
CA GLN A 29 -5.36 -0.68 1.62
C GLN A 29 -4.45 -1.72 2.28
N ALA A 30 -4.95 -2.55 3.20
CA ALA A 30 -4.18 -3.56 3.92
C ALA A 30 -3.81 -4.78 3.06
N GLU A 31 -4.68 -5.21 2.14
CA GLU A 31 -4.30 -6.22 1.14
C GLU A 31 -3.29 -5.67 0.13
N ASN A 32 -3.38 -4.38 -0.19
CA ASN A 32 -2.35 -3.71 -0.97
C ASN A 32 -1.05 -3.59 -0.18
N GLU A 33 -1.05 -3.28 1.13
CA GLU A 33 0.17 -3.06 1.91
C GLU A 33 1.17 -4.22 1.91
N ILE A 34 0.70 -5.46 1.80
CA ILE A 34 1.53 -6.67 1.83
C ILE A 34 2.15 -6.97 0.45
N TYR A 35 1.46 -6.59 -0.64
CA TYR A 35 1.86 -6.84 -2.04
C TYR A 35 1.94 -5.55 -2.89
N ASP A 36 2.27 -4.42 -2.27
CA ASP A 36 2.40 -3.15 -2.98
C ASP A 36 3.79 -3.04 -3.63
N GLU A 37 3.82 -3.15 -4.96
CA GLU A 37 5.03 -2.89 -5.75
C GLU A 37 5.58 -1.48 -5.49
N GLY A 38 4.71 -0.53 -5.17
CA GLY A 38 5.06 0.85 -4.85
C GLY A 38 5.96 0.96 -3.62
N LYS A 39 5.71 0.16 -2.57
CA LYS A 39 6.55 0.16 -1.35
C LYS A 39 7.94 -0.39 -1.64
N VAL A 40 8.04 -1.46 -2.41
CA VAL A 40 9.33 -2.06 -2.79
C VAL A 40 10.13 -1.09 -3.67
N ARG A 41 9.48 -0.44 -4.64
CA ARG A 41 10.11 0.60 -5.48
C ARG A 41 10.55 1.83 -4.68
N ALA A 42 9.73 2.28 -3.74
CA ALA A 42 10.08 3.38 -2.85
C ALA A 42 11.31 3.05 -2.01
N LYS A 43 11.41 1.80 -1.52
CA LYS A 43 12.56 1.35 -0.74
C LYS A 43 13.84 1.26 -1.58
N LEU A 44 13.75 0.84 -2.84
CA LEU A 44 14.87 0.86 -3.78
C LEU A 44 15.39 2.28 -4.01
N MET A 45 14.51 3.25 -4.27
CA MET A 45 14.89 4.66 -4.43
C MET A 45 15.52 5.26 -3.16
N GLU A 46 15.01 4.88 -1.98
CA GLU A 46 15.61 5.28 -0.70
C GLU A 46 17.03 4.75 -0.56
N MET A 47 17.27 3.47 -0.90
CA MET A 47 18.60 2.85 -0.86
C MET A 47 19.58 3.48 -1.86
N GLU A 48 19.12 3.81 -3.07
CA GLU A 48 19.92 4.51 -4.08
C GLU A 48 20.35 5.89 -3.58
N MET A 49 19.43 6.64 -2.96
CA MET A 49 19.75 7.93 -2.35
C MET A 49 20.76 7.79 -1.20
N LEU A 50 20.64 6.77 -0.36
CA LEU A 50 21.61 6.52 0.73
C LEU A 50 23.00 6.18 0.17
N LEU A 51 23.07 5.43 -0.92
CA LEU A 51 24.34 5.13 -1.60
C LEU A 51 24.96 6.42 -2.18
N ASP A 52 24.15 7.25 -2.85
CA ASP A 52 24.59 8.54 -3.41
C ASP A 52 25.10 9.51 -2.34
N LEU A 53 24.49 9.49 -1.14
CA LEU A 53 24.94 10.25 0.02
C LEU A 53 26.19 9.66 0.69
N GLY A 54 26.56 8.43 0.35
CA GLY A 54 27.65 7.68 0.96
C GLY A 54 27.34 7.15 2.36
N ASP A 55 26.05 7.08 2.72
CA ASP A 55 25.57 6.58 4.02
C ASP A 55 25.60 5.04 4.08
N ILE A 56 25.58 4.37 2.92
CA ILE A 56 25.76 2.92 2.77
C ILE A 56 26.82 2.62 1.71
N SER A 57 27.45 1.45 1.81
CA SER A 57 28.37 0.95 0.81
C SER A 57 27.65 0.34 -0.40
N GLU A 58 28.36 0.22 -1.52
CA GLU A 58 27.85 -0.44 -2.74
C GLU A 58 27.48 -1.91 -2.46
N GLU A 59 28.26 -2.63 -1.64
CA GLU A 59 27.95 -4.02 -1.26
C GLU A 59 26.67 -4.13 -0.42
N GLU A 60 26.42 -3.18 0.50
CA GLU A 60 25.18 -3.12 1.28
C GLU A 60 23.97 -2.78 0.41
N TYR A 61 24.15 -1.85 -0.54
CA TYR A 61 23.13 -1.51 -1.53
C TYR A 61 22.76 -2.73 -2.38
N LEU A 62 23.75 -3.41 -2.97
CA LEU A 62 23.53 -4.54 -3.87
C LEU A 62 22.84 -5.72 -3.15
N ALA A 63 23.23 -6.02 -1.91
CA ALA A 63 22.59 -7.05 -1.11
C ALA A 63 21.10 -6.74 -0.84
N ALA A 64 20.80 -5.47 -0.51
CA ALA A 64 19.42 -5.04 -0.27
C ALA A 64 18.61 -4.95 -1.57
N GLU A 65 19.21 -4.53 -2.67
CA GLU A 65 18.58 -4.44 -3.99
C GLU A 65 18.13 -5.81 -4.48
N ASP A 66 18.99 -6.83 -4.38
CA ASP A 66 18.67 -8.20 -4.79
C ASP A 66 17.46 -8.75 -4.03
N GLU A 67 17.41 -8.58 -2.71
CA GLU A 67 16.29 -9.02 -1.87
C GLU A 67 14.97 -8.30 -2.26
N LEU A 68 15.04 -6.98 -2.48
CA LEU A 68 13.88 -6.19 -2.86
C LEU A 68 13.37 -6.56 -4.26
N LEU A 69 14.27 -6.81 -5.21
CA LEU A 69 13.92 -7.23 -6.57
C LEU A 69 13.33 -8.64 -6.60
N GLU A 70 13.82 -9.56 -5.77
CA GLU A 70 13.22 -10.89 -5.60
C GLU A 70 11.78 -10.79 -5.08
N ARG A 71 11.57 -10.01 -4.00
CA ARG A 71 10.23 -9.76 -3.47
C ARG A 71 9.30 -9.14 -4.50
N LEU A 72 9.79 -8.24 -5.36
CA LEU A 72 8.99 -7.64 -6.43
C LEU A 72 8.53 -8.67 -7.46
N LYS A 73 9.40 -9.64 -7.80
CA LYS A 73 9.05 -10.73 -8.72
C LYS A 73 7.94 -11.60 -8.13
N ASP A 74 8.03 -11.95 -6.84
CA ASP A 74 7.02 -12.75 -6.16
C ASP A 74 5.66 -12.06 -6.12
N ILE A 75 5.64 -10.76 -5.78
CA ILE A 75 4.44 -9.94 -5.80
C ILE A 75 3.78 -9.95 -7.18
N ARG A 76 4.58 -9.79 -8.25
CA ARG A 76 4.07 -9.81 -9.63
C ARG A 76 3.55 -11.17 -10.04
N ALA A 77 4.26 -12.25 -9.69
CA ALA A 77 3.85 -13.60 -9.98
C ALA A 77 2.50 -13.92 -9.31
N TYR A 78 2.35 -13.53 -8.04
CA TYR A 78 1.09 -13.69 -7.30
C TYR A 78 -0.07 -12.94 -7.95
N LYS A 79 0.13 -11.66 -8.32
CA LYS A 79 -0.90 -10.86 -8.99
C LYS A 79 -1.28 -11.42 -10.36
N ALA A 80 -0.29 -11.88 -11.14
CA ALA A 80 -0.52 -12.48 -12.44
C ALA A 80 -1.31 -13.80 -12.34
N ALA A 81 -0.99 -14.65 -11.36
CA ALA A 81 -1.74 -15.89 -11.12
C ALA A 81 -3.21 -15.60 -10.76
N ARG A 82 -3.45 -14.65 -9.86
CA ARG A 82 -4.80 -14.26 -9.44
C ARG A 82 -5.63 -13.61 -10.56
N ALA A 83 -4.99 -12.90 -11.49
CA ALA A 83 -5.68 -12.31 -12.63
C ALA A 83 -6.06 -13.34 -13.72
N ALA A 84 -5.47 -14.53 -13.69
CA ALA A 84 -5.75 -15.62 -14.62
C ALA A 84 -6.86 -16.57 -14.14
N GLU A 85 -7.32 -16.42 -12.89
CA GLU A 85 -8.50 -17.09 -12.31
C GLU A 85 -9.79 -16.32 -12.61
#